data_AF-A0A975KB49-F1
#
_entry.id   AF-A0A975KB49-F1
#
_cell.length_a   1.000
_cell.length_b   1.000
_cell.length_c   1.000
_cell.angle_alpha   90.00
_cell.angle_beta   90.00
_cell.angle_gamma   90.00
#
_symmetry.space_group_name_H-M   'P 1'
#
loop_
_entity.id
_entity.type
_entity.pdbx_description
1 polymer ?
#
loop_
_entity_poly.entity_id
_entity_poly.type
_entity_poly.pdbx_seq_one_letter_code
_entity_poly.pdbx_strand_id
1 'polypeptide(L)'
;MEEDYYLKQRRYDGARARLRRLEREFSEIKALTTEATTGAERLFRDAKRVGLIASEVVSQDTQHLRELLASAAAPRPRDYAETDSGVDMSDLEEKRRDLRASLQEVRDELNDYNRLEREADDFSREANEQSARLASIGLLRSTDAQTHACPLCDSELPVAVPKVDAIAASLARIGNQLSTARRDAPRIQAHVLKLEERRGAIDSQLKAVQQEIGDRIAANERLRVEQDLFTEQAHIAGRISYYLENAQAVWTCNGFVPVTYLIMPPWLRTRAG
;
A
#
# COMPACT_ATOMS: atom_id res chain seq x y z
N MET A 1 46.61 -81.60 27.41
CA MET A 1 46.32 -80.37 28.17
C MET A 1 46.49 -79.10 27.33
N GLU A 2 47.49 -79.02 26.44
CA GLU A 2 47.70 -77.86 25.55
C GLU A 2 46.57 -77.62 24.53
N GLU A 3 46.01 -78.68 23.93
CA GLU A 3 44.96 -78.56 22.92
C GLU A 3 43.67 -77.88 23.43
N ASP A 4 43.28 -78.18 24.66
CA ASP A 4 42.10 -77.58 25.30
C ASP A 4 42.32 -76.09 25.66
N TYR A 5 43.57 -75.71 25.94
CA TYR A 5 43.96 -74.31 26.14
C TYR A 5 43.86 -73.49 24.85
N TYR A 6 44.37 -74.00 23.72
CA TYR A 6 44.28 -73.32 22.43
C TYR A 6 42.84 -73.18 21.93
N LEU A 7 41.99 -74.19 22.14
CA LEU A 7 40.57 -74.13 21.81
C LEU A 7 39.84 -73.07 22.64
N LYS A 8 40.13 -72.96 23.94
CA LYS A 8 39.58 -71.91 24.81
C LYS A 8 40.05 -70.52 24.39
N GLN A 9 41.33 -70.37 24.03
CA GLN A 9 41.87 -69.08 23.57
C GLN A 9 41.25 -68.64 22.24
N ARG A 10 41.09 -69.55 21.26
CA ARG A 10 40.41 -69.24 19.99
C ARG A 10 38.94 -68.88 20.19
N ARG A 11 38.24 -69.52 21.14
CA ARG A 11 36.86 -69.18 21.52
C ARG A 11 36.79 -67.78 22.16
N TYR A 12 37.74 -67.46 23.04
CA TYR A 12 37.85 -66.14 23.65
C TYR A 12 38.08 -65.04 22.60
N ASP A 13 39.05 -65.24 21.69
CA ASP A 13 39.34 -64.28 20.62
C ASP A 13 38.14 -64.11 19.65
N GLY A 14 37.45 -65.21 19.33
CA GLY A 14 36.23 -65.18 18.54
C GLY A 14 35.08 -64.44 19.22
N ALA A 15 34.87 -64.65 20.53
CA ALA A 15 33.87 -63.93 21.31
C ALA A 15 34.22 -62.43 21.42
N ARG A 16 35.50 -62.10 21.63
CA ARG A 16 35.98 -60.71 21.70
C ARG A 16 35.81 -59.96 20.38
N ALA A 17 36.08 -60.62 19.24
CA ALA A 17 35.84 -60.03 17.92
C ALA A 17 34.34 -59.77 17.67
N ARG A 18 33.46 -60.69 18.09
CA ARG A 18 32.00 -60.50 18.03
C ARG A 18 31.54 -59.35 18.90
N LEU A 19 32.05 -59.23 20.14
CA LEU A 19 31.73 -58.13 21.03
C LEU A 19 32.11 -56.78 20.40
N ARG A 20 33.34 -56.65 19.90
CA ARG A 20 33.79 -55.41 19.23
C ARG A 20 32.94 -55.03 18.01
N ARG A 21 32.46 -56.02 17.27
CA ARG A 21 31.56 -55.78 16.13
C ARG A 21 30.21 -55.26 16.61
N LEU A 22 29.59 -55.90 17.60
CA LEU A 22 28.32 -55.47 18.18
C LEU A 22 28.41 -54.09 18.84
N GLU A 23 29.53 -53.78 19.50
CA GLU A 23 29.78 -52.46 20.09
C GLU A 23 29.85 -51.35 19.02
N ARG A 24 30.48 -51.62 17.87
CA ARG A 24 30.51 -50.68 16.74
C ARG A 24 29.12 -50.49 16.14
N GLU A 25 28.41 -51.58 15.84
CA GLU A 25 27.04 -51.55 15.33
C GLU A 25 26.12 -50.77 16.29
N PHE A 26 26.24 -51.00 17.61
CA PHE A 26 25.50 -50.24 18.62
C PHE A 26 25.88 -48.75 18.63
N SER A 27 27.17 -48.42 18.54
CA SER A 27 27.63 -47.03 18.51
C SER A 27 27.14 -46.27 17.28
N GLU A 28 27.10 -46.92 16.12
CA GLU A 28 26.57 -46.36 14.87
C GLU A 28 25.06 -46.10 14.98
N ILE A 29 24.29 -47.08 15.47
CA ILE A 29 22.85 -46.92 15.71
C ILE A 29 22.59 -45.81 16.74
N LYS A 30 23.41 -45.72 17.79
CA LYS A 30 23.30 -44.68 18.83
C LYS A 30 23.60 -43.28 18.27
N ALA A 31 24.57 -43.14 17.37
CA ALA A 31 24.87 -41.87 16.71
C ALA A 31 23.70 -41.41 15.82
N LEU A 32 23.16 -42.31 14.99
CA LEU A 32 22.02 -42.03 14.11
C LEU A 32 20.76 -41.64 14.90
N THR A 33 20.48 -42.32 16.01
CA THR A 33 19.33 -41.98 16.88
C THR A 33 19.51 -40.64 17.58
N THR A 34 20.72 -40.33 18.05
CA THR A 34 21.02 -39.01 18.65
C THR A 34 20.84 -37.89 17.62
N GLU A 35 21.35 -38.07 16.41
CA GLU A 35 21.16 -37.10 15.32
C GLU A 35 19.68 -36.91 14.97
N ALA A 36 18.92 -38.01 14.86
CA ALA A 36 17.48 -37.95 14.65
C ALA A 36 16.77 -37.15 15.76
N THR A 37 17.07 -37.40 17.03
CA THR A 37 16.45 -36.66 18.16
C THR A 37 16.76 -35.17 18.13
N THR A 38 18.01 -34.78 17.92
CA THR A 38 18.38 -33.36 17.80
C THR A 38 17.73 -32.67 16.59
N GLY A 39 17.49 -33.41 15.50
CA GLY A 39 16.72 -32.97 14.35
C GLY A 39 15.25 -32.69 14.70
N ALA A 40 14.59 -33.61 15.42
CA ALA A 40 13.22 -33.45 15.88
C ALA A 40 13.05 -32.24 16.82
N GLU A 41 13.97 -32.05 17.77
CA GLU A 41 13.95 -30.90 18.69
C GLU A 41 14.13 -29.56 17.97
N ARG A 42 14.93 -29.53 16.90
CA ARG A 42 15.10 -28.34 16.07
C ARG A 42 13.81 -28.01 15.32
N LEU A 43 13.20 -29.02 14.70
CA LEU A 43 11.92 -28.87 14.02
C LEU A 43 10.79 -28.47 14.97
N PHE A 44 10.81 -28.96 16.20
CA PHE A 44 9.86 -28.58 17.23
C PHE A 44 9.98 -27.11 17.63
N ARG A 45 11.21 -26.60 17.80
CA ARG A 45 11.45 -25.17 18.03
C ARG A 45 11.05 -24.32 16.84
N ASP A 46 11.36 -24.76 15.62
CA ASP A 46 10.93 -24.09 14.39
C ASP A 46 9.40 -24.03 14.29
N ALA A 47 8.71 -25.15 14.55
CA ALA A 47 7.25 -25.24 14.56
C ALA A 47 6.59 -24.31 15.59
N LYS A 48 7.20 -24.17 16.78
CA LYS A 48 6.78 -23.19 17.77
C LYS A 48 6.97 -21.75 17.30
N ARG A 49 8.10 -21.44 16.68
CA ARG A 49 8.42 -20.10 16.19
C ARG A 49 7.37 -19.58 15.21
N VAL A 50 6.87 -20.44 14.33
CA VAL A 50 5.86 -20.07 13.33
C VAL A 50 4.41 -20.32 13.76
N GLY A 51 4.20 -20.71 15.01
CA GLY A 51 2.85 -20.94 15.56
C GLY A 51 2.14 -22.18 14.99
N LEU A 52 2.87 -23.15 14.43
CA LEU A 52 2.31 -24.46 14.11
C LEU A 52 1.99 -25.24 15.39
N ILE A 53 2.79 -25.04 16.43
CA ILE A 53 2.63 -25.60 17.79
C ILE A 53 2.60 -24.43 18.78
N ALA A 54 1.68 -24.46 19.75
CA ALA A 54 1.59 -23.42 20.77
C ALA A 54 2.88 -23.37 21.65
N SER A 55 3.29 -22.17 22.05
CA SER A 55 4.57 -21.94 22.72
C SER A 55 4.66 -22.64 24.08
N GLU A 56 3.52 -22.84 24.74
CA GLU A 56 3.39 -23.43 26.08
C GLU A 56 3.52 -24.96 26.07
N VAL A 57 3.34 -25.59 24.90
CA VAL A 57 3.35 -27.07 24.79
C VAL A 57 4.76 -27.60 25.00
N VAL A 58 4.97 -28.49 25.97
CA VAL A 58 6.26 -29.15 26.22
C VAL A 58 6.15 -30.62 25.85
N SER A 59 7.11 -31.12 25.06
CA SER A 59 7.21 -32.56 24.78
C SER A 59 7.61 -33.30 26.05
N GLN A 60 6.84 -34.33 26.41
CA GLN A 60 7.09 -35.14 27.61
C GLN A 60 8.03 -36.31 27.32
N ASP A 61 7.95 -36.87 26.12
CA ASP A 61 8.80 -37.95 25.62
C ASP A 61 8.98 -37.86 24.09
N THR A 62 9.76 -38.77 23.53
CA THR A 62 10.05 -38.83 22.09
C THR A 62 8.83 -39.18 21.24
N GLN A 63 7.89 -39.96 21.79
CA GLN A 63 6.64 -40.33 21.12
C GLN A 63 5.71 -39.12 21.00
N HIS A 64 5.49 -38.39 22.09
CA HIS A 64 4.71 -37.17 22.15
C HIS A 64 5.32 -36.08 21.25
N LEU A 65 6.65 -35.95 21.20
CA LEU A 65 7.33 -35.07 20.25
C LEU A 65 6.98 -35.40 18.79
N ARG A 66 6.96 -36.69 18.44
CA ARG A 66 6.61 -37.16 17.09
C ARG A 66 5.14 -36.88 16.76
N GLU A 67 4.24 -37.12 17.70
CA GLU A 67 2.80 -36.84 17.53
C GLU A 67 2.54 -35.34 17.33
N LEU A 68 3.20 -34.48 18.12
CA LEU A 68 3.13 -33.03 17.97
C LEU A 68 3.62 -32.58 16.59
N LEU A 69 4.75 -33.12 16.12
CA LEU A 69 5.28 -32.85 14.79
C LEU A 69 4.33 -33.37 13.68
N ALA A 70 3.74 -34.56 13.84
CA ALA A 70 2.78 -35.10 12.87
C ALA A 70 1.53 -34.23 12.76
N SER A 71 1.04 -33.70 13.88
CA SER A 71 -0.09 -32.78 13.90
C SER A 71 0.25 -31.43 13.24
N ALA A 72 1.48 -30.93 13.45
CA ALA A 72 1.98 -29.70 12.83
C ALA A 72 2.18 -29.81 11.31
N ALA A 73 2.44 -31.01 10.80
CA ALA A 73 2.61 -31.31 9.37
C ALA A 73 1.29 -31.53 8.60
N ALA A 74 0.16 -31.65 9.30
CA ALA A 74 -1.13 -31.92 8.67
C ALA A 74 -1.55 -30.77 7.73
N PRO A 75 -2.09 -31.07 6.52
CA PRO A 75 -2.58 -30.05 5.60
C PRO A 75 -3.65 -29.17 6.26
N ARG A 76 -3.45 -27.85 6.21
CA ARG A 76 -4.44 -26.86 6.67
C ARG A 76 -5.18 -26.27 5.48
N PRO A 77 -6.52 -26.10 5.55
CA PRO A 77 -7.28 -25.46 4.49
C PRO A 77 -6.83 -24.01 4.31
N ARG A 78 -6.78 -23.56 3.06
CA ARG A 78 -6.44 -22.18 2.67
C ARG A 78 -7.72 -21.41 2.39
N ASP A 79 -7.98 -20.34 3.13
CA ASP A 79 -8.91 -19.29 2.72
C ASP A 79 -8.07 -18.12 2.20
N TYR A 80 -7.62 -18.20 0.95
CA TYR A 80 -7.18 -16.97 0.27
C TYR A 80 -8.41 -16.32 -0.33
N ALA A 81 -8.74 -15.12 0.12
CA ALA A 81 -9.55 -14.23 -0.69
C ALA A 81 -8.73 -13.90 -1.95
N GLU A 82 -9.18 -14.36 -3.11
CA GLU A 82 -8.60 -14.01 -4.39
C GLU A 82 -8.70 -12.48 -4.55
N THR A 83 -7.59 -11.78 -4.40
CA THR A 83 -7.56 -10.33 -4.55
C THR A 83 -7.45 -9.96 -6.03
N ASP A 84 -8.58 -9.59 -6.63
CA ASP A 84 -8.67 -8.87 -7.90
C ASP A 84 -8.27 -7.38 -7.70
N SER A 85 -7.06 -7.14 -7.16
CA SER A 85 -6.69 -5.82 -6.60
C SER A 85 -5.81 -4.96 -7.51
N GLY A 86 -5.33 -5.50 -8.63
CA GLY A 86 -4.37 -4.81 -9.50
C GLY A 86 -5.01 -3.73 -10.37
N VAL A 87 -6.15 -4.05 -10.99
CA VAL A 87 -6.88 -3.15 -11.90
C VAL A 87 -7.55 -2.01 -11.12
N ASP A 88 -8.17 -2.32 -9.98
CA ASP A 88 -8.79 -1.32 -9.11
C ASP A 88 -7.81 -0.24 -8.60
N MET A 89 -6.55 -0.61 -8.33
CA MET A 89 -5.56 0.35 -7.84
C MET A 89 -5.09 1.31 -8.93
N SER A 90 -4.85 0.82 -10.16
CA SER A 90 -4.45 1.69 -11.27
C SER A 90 -5.52 2.72 -11.59
N ASP A 91 -6.80 2.32 -11.53
CA ASP A 91 -7.93 3.20 -11.80
C ASP A 91 -8.04 4.32 -10.76
N LEU A 92 -7.81 4.01 -9.48
CA LEU A 92 -7.77 5.02 -8.41
C LEU A 92 -6.61 5.99 -8.55
N GLU A 93 -5.43 5.51 -8.96
CA GLU A 93 -4.28 6.36 -9.20
C GLU A 93 -4.47 7.28 -10.40
N GLU A 94 -5.07 6.77 -11.48
CA GLU A 94 -5.45 7.56 -12.66
C GLU A 94 -6.46 8.64 -12.27
N LYS A 95 -7.54 8.26 -11.59
CA LYS A 95 -8.54 9.21 -11.07
C LYS A 95 -7.93 10.29 -10.18
N ARG A 96 -6.95 9.94 -9.32
CA ARG A 96 -6.21 10.91 -8.49
C ARG A 96 -5.39 11.88 -9.35
N ARG A 97 -4.75 11.41 -10.42
CA ARG A 97 -4.00 12.27 -11.35
C ARG A 97 -4.94 13.23 -12.07
N ASP A 98 -6.05 12.73 -12.58
CA ASP A 98 -7.06 13.53 -13.30
C ASP A 98 -7.64 14.62 -12.40
N LEU A 99 -8.02 14.26 -11.16
CA LEU A 99 -8.54 15.24 -10.19
C LEU A 99 -7.50 16.32 -9.86
N ARG A 100 -6.21 15.98 -9.77
CA ARG A 100 -5.14 16.97 -9.55
C ARG A 100 -4.97 17.90 -10.75
N ALA A 101 -5.05 17.36 -11.97
CA ALA A 101 -4.99 18.16 -13.18
C ALA A 101 -6.18 19.13 -13.25
N SER A 102 -7.41 18.63 -13.05
CA SER A 102 -8.61 19.47 -13.01
C SER A 102 -8.57 20.51 -11.89
N LEU A 103 -8.00 20.18 -10.73
CA LEU A 103 -7.82 21.13 -9.62
C LEU A 103 -6.87 22.26 -10.02
N GLN A 104 -5.79 21.93 -10.73
CA GLN A 104 -4.83 22.91 -11.21
C GLN A 104 -5.49 23.84 -12.25
N GLU A 105 -6.22 23.29 -13.22
CA GLU A 105 -6.97 24.06 -14.21
C GLU A 105 -7.95 25.05 -13.54
N VAL A 106 -8.74 24.59 -12.57
CA VAL A 106 -9.69 25.46 -11.86
C VAL A 106 -8.97 26.54 -11.03
N ARG A 107 -7.80 26.25 -10.48
CA ARG A 107 -6.99 27.25 -9.75
C ARG A 107 -6.42 28.30 -10.69
N ASP A 108 -5.93 27.89 -11.85
CA ASP A 108 -5.40 28.80 -12.86
C ASP A 108 -6.52 29.71 -13.39
N GLU A 109 -7.70 29.14 -13.66
CA GLU A 109 -8.88 29.91 -14.07
C GLU A 109 -9.32 30.89 -12.97
N LEU A 110 -9.38 30.47 -11.70
CA LEU A 110 -9.65 31.37 -10.56
C LEU A 110 -8.66 32.52 -10.48
N ASN A 111 -7.37 32.26 -10.69
CA ASN A 111 -6.33 33.30 -10.66
C ASN A 111 -6.54 34.32 -11.78
N ASP A 112 -6.91 33.88 -12.98
CA ASP A 112 -7.21 34.76 -14.11
C ASP A 112 -8.45 35.63 -13.85
N TYR A 113 -9.54 35.07 -13.32
CA TYR A 113 -10.73 35.84 -12.98
C TYR A 113 -10.50 36.80 -11.81
N ASN A 114 -9.74 36.40 -10.78
CA ASN A 114 -9.36 37.29 -9.68
C ASN A 114 -8.48 38.44 -10.16
N ARG A 115 -7.61 38.21 -11.15
CA ARG A 115 -6.84 39.29 -11.79
C ARG A 115 -7.76 40.24 -12.54
N LEU A 116 -8.71 39.70 -13.32
CA LEU A 116 -9.70 40.51 -14.04
C LEU A 116 -10.56 41.36 -13.11
N GLU A 117 -11.00 40.81 -11.97
CA GLU A 117 -11.76 41.56 -10.96
C GLU A 117 -10.94 42.74 -10.40
N ARG A 118 -9.66 42.52 -10.06
CA ARG A 118 -8.77 43.59 -9.59
C ARG A 118 -8.56 44.68 -10.63
N GLU A 119 -8.32 44.28 -11.88
CA GLU A 119 -8.15 45.23 -13.00
C GLU A 119 -9.42 46.06 -13.23
N ALA A 120 -10.60 45.44 -13.14
CA ALA A 120 -11.89 46.14 -13.26
C ALA A 120 -12.13 47.13 -12.11
N ASP A 121 -11.75 46.76 -10.89
CA ASP A 121 -11.81 47.62 -9.70
C ASP A 121 -10.85 48.81 -9.81
N ASP A 122 -9.60 48.57 -10.22
CA ASP A 122 -8.60 49.62 -10.42
C ASP A 122 -9.02 50.58 -11.53
N PHE A 123 -9.50 50.06 -12.66
CA PHE A 123 -10.07 50.88 -13.73
C PHE A 123 -11.25 51.73 -13.22
N SER A 124 -12.15 51.13 -12.44
CA SER A 124 -13.31 51.84 -11.89
C SER A 124 -12.89 52.95 -10.94
N ARG A 125 -11.87 52.73 -10.09
CA ARG A 125 -11.29 53.76 -9.21
C ARG A 125 -10.71 54.92 -10.01
N GLU A 126 -9.83 54.62 -10.96
CA GLU A 126 -9.18 55.62 -11.85
C GLU A 126 -10.23 56.42 -12.64
N ALA A 127 -11.19 55.74 -13.26
CA ALA A 127 -12.23 56.39 -14.06
C ALA A 127 -13.15 57.29 -13.22
N ASN A 128 -13.46 56.92 -11.97
CA ASN A 128 -14.20 57.80 -11.06
C ASN A 128 -13.37 59.04 -10.69
N GLU A 129 -12.07 58.90 -10.48
CA GLU A 129 -11.19 60.04 -10.19
C GLU A 129 -11.06 60.99 -11.39
N GLN A 130 -10.86 60.46 -12.60
CA GLN A 130 -10.83 61.26 -13.83
C GLN A 130 -12.17 61.97 -14.08
N SER A 131 -13.29 61.29 -13.82
CA SER A 131 -14.63 61.89 -13.89
C SER A 131 -14.77 63.06 -12.92
N ALA A 132 -14.34 62.89 -11.66
CA ALA A 132 -14.39 63.95 -10.66
C ALA A 132 -13.52 65.16 -11.03
N ARG A 133 -12.31 64.93 -11.58
CA ARG A 133 -11.41 65.99 -12.08
C ARG A 133 -12.01 66.75 -13.27
N LEU A 134 -12.63 66.06 -14.22
CA LEU A 134 -13.26 66.72 -15.38
C LEU A 134 -14.56 67.44 -14.99
N ALA A 135 -15.33 66.90 -14.05
CA ALA A 135 -16.54 67.52 -13.54
C ALA A 135 -16.26 68.87 -12.85
N SER A 136 -15.14 68.99 -12.12
CA SER A 136 -14.74 70.26 -11.51
C SER A 136 -14.31 71.31 -12.55
N ILE A 137 -13.70 70.90 -13.67
CA ILE A 137 -13.36 71.80 -14.79
C ILE A 137 -14.63 72.29 -15.49
N GLY A 138 -15.67 71.45 -15.60
CA GLY A 138 -16.96 71.83 -16.17
C GLY A 138 -17.72 72.93 -15.41
N LEU A 139 -17.25 73.31 -14.20
CA LEU A 139 -17.81 74.42 -13.40
C LEU A 139 -17.19 75.79 -13.77
N LEU A 140 -16.15 75.82 -14.60
CA LEU A 140 -15.51 77.05 -15.09
C LEU A 140 -16.38 77.69 -16.20
N ARG A 141 -16.42 79.02 -16.23
CA ARG A 141 -17.24 79.80 -17.18
C ARG A 141 -17.01 79.35 -18.62
N SER A 142 -18.10 79.05 -19.32
CA SER A 142 -18.10 78.69 -20.74
C SER A 142 -17.64 79.88 -21.59
N THR A 143 -16.48 79.74 -22.22
CA THR A 143 -16.10 80.55 -23.38
C THR A 143 -16.34 79.72 -24.65
N ASP A 144 -17.18 80.22 -25.55
CA ASP A 144 -17.53 79.54 -26.81
C ASP A 144 -16.33 79.44 -27.79
N ALA A 145 -15.24 80.15 -27.49
CA ALA A 145 -14.01 80.20 -28.26
C ALA A 145 -12.87 79.44 -27.57
N GLN A 146 -12.08 78.69 -28.36
CA GLN A 146 -10.76 78.21 -27.92
C GLN A 146 -9.91 79.43 -27.61
N THR A 147 -9.74 79.70 -26.32
CA THR A 147 -9.03 80.89 -25.85
C THR A 147 -7.68 80.44 -25.31
N HIS A 148 -6.64 81.20 -25.64
CA HIS A 148 -5.33 81.09 -25.00
C HIS A 148 -5.27 81.86 -23.68
N ALA A 149 -6.40 82.32 -23.13
CA ALA A 149 -6.45 83.01 -21.85
C ALA A 149 -6.99 82.08 -20.75
N CYS A 150 -6.32 82.05 -19.61
CA CYS A 150 -6.72 81.24 -18.47
C CYS A 150 -8.03 81.78 -17.85
N PRO A 151 -9.11 80.98 -17.73
CA PRO A 151 -10.40 81.45 -17.22
C PRO A 151 -10.43 81.80 -15.72
N LEU A 152 -9.32 81.58 -15.00
CA LEU A 152 -9.19 81.90 -13.56
C LEU A 152 -8.37 83.16 -13.29
N CYS A 153 -7.37 83.47 -14.12
CA CYS A 153 -6.42 84.55 -13.87
C CYS A 153 -6.04 85.36 -15.13
N ASP A 154 -6.70 85.09 -16.26
CA ASP A 154 -6.50 85.74 -17.56
C ASP A 154 -5.06 85.72 -18.13
N SER A 155 -4.19 84.84 -17.61
CA SER A 155 -2.84 84.64 -18.14
C SER A 155 -2.86 83.97 -19.50
N GLU A 156 -1.91 84.32 -20.36
CA GLU A 156 -1.73 83.66 -21.66
C GLU A 156 -1.19 82.23 -21.50
N LEU A 157 -1.83 81.28 -22.16
CA LEU A 157 -1.57 79.85 -22.10
C LEU A 157 -0.92 79.39 -23.42
N PRO A 158 0.15 78.59 -23.36
CA PRO A 158 0.80 78.04 -24.55
C PRO A 158 -0.10 77.06 -25.33
N VAL A 159 -1.15 76.54 -24.69
CA VAL A 159 -2.15 75.64 -25.29
C VAL A 159 -3.53 76.22 -25.03
N ALA A 160 -4.38 76.26 -26.07
CA ALA A 160 -5.74 76.75 -25.94
C ALA A 160 -6.58 75.84 -25.03
N VAL A 161 -7.48 76.45 -24.24
CA VAL A 161 -8.39 75.70 -23.37
C VAL A 161 -9.38 74.90 -24.24
N PRO A 162 -9.57 73.58 -23.96
CA PRO A 162 -10.53 72.77 -24.71
C PRO A 162 -11.97 73.29 -24.54
N LYS A 163 -12.78 73.11 -25.59
CA LYS A 163 -14.19 73.51 -25.56
C LYS A 163 -14.97 72.71 -24.52
N VAL A 164 -15.99 73.32 -23.93
CA VAL A 164 -16.90 72.68 -22.97
C VAL A 164 -17.52 71.39 -23.55
N ASP A 165 -17.90 71.40 -24.83
CA ASP A 165 -18.43 70.21 -25.52
C ASP A 165 -17.45 69.02 -25.53
N ALA A 166 -16.14 69.30 -25.62
CA ALA A 166 -15.11 68.26 -25.61
C ALA A 166 -14.94 67.62 -24.22
N ILE A 167 -15.12 68.42 -23.16
CA ILE A 167 -15.13 67.94 -21.77
C ILE A 167 -16.40 67.12 -21.52
N ALA A 168 -17.56 67.61 -21.95
CA ALA A 168 -18.83 66.90 -21.84
C ALA A 168 -18.82 65.55 -22.59
N ALA A 169 -18.25 65.51 -23.80
CA ALA A 169 -18.07 64.28 -24.56
C ALA A 169 -17.12 63.28 -23.86
N SER A 170 -16.05 63.78 -23.22
CA SER A 170 -15.12 62.94 -22.47
C SER A 170 -15.75 62.37 -21.20
N LEU A 171 -16.52 63.19 -20.45
CA LEU A 171 -17.31 62.74 -19.31
C LEU A 171 -18.35 61.68 -19.71
N ALA A 172 -19.07 61.88 -20.82
CA ALA A 172 -20.03 60.90 -21.33
C ALA A 172 -19.38 59.57 -21.69
N ARG A 173 -18.19 59.61 -22.31
CA ARG A 173 -17.41 58.40 -22.65
C ARG A 173 -16.94 57.65 -21.41
N ILE A 174 -16.40 58.34 -20.41
CA ILE A 174 -15.97 57.74 -19.14
C ILE A 174 -17.18 57.13 -18.40
N GLY A 175 -18.32 57.85 -18.38
CA GLY A 175 -19.56 57.35 -17.79
C GLY A 175 -20.06 56.07 -18.46
N ASN A 176 -20.00 55.99 -19.79
CA ASN A 176 -20.35 54.77 -20.53
C ASN A 176 -19.41 53.61 -20.17
N GLN A 177 -18.09 53.84 -20.13
CA GLN A 177 -17.12 52.80 -19.77
C GLN A 177 -17.31 52.30 -18.33
N LEU A 178 -17.53 53.19 -17.37
CA LEU A 178 -17.87 52.84 -15.98
C LEU A 178 -19.17 52.04 -15.89
N SER A 179 -20.18 52.40 -16.69
CA SER A 179 -21.45 51.67 -16.70
C SER A 179 -21.30 50.23 -17.19
N THR A 180 -20.43 50.01 -18.18
CA THR A 180 -20.10 48.68 -18.68
C THR A 180 -19.35 47.87 -17.61
N ALA A 181 -18.31 48.44 -17.01
CA ALA A 181 -17.55 47.77 -15.95
C ALA A 181 -18.46 47.35 -14.77
N ARG A 182 -19.37 48.24 -14.34
CA ARG A 182 -20.35 47.93 -13.29
C ARG A 182 -21.35 46.84 -13.68
N ARG A 183 -21.71 46.71 -14.96
CA ARG A 183 -22.60 45.64 -15.45
C ARG A 183 -21.89 44.29 -15.51
N ASP A 184 -20.60 44.26 -15.81
CA ASP A 184 -19.84 43.01 -15.94
C ASP A 184 -19.31 42.48 -14.60
N ALA A 185 -19.04 43.34 -13.61
CA ALA A 185 -18.62 42.96 -12.26
C ALA A 185 -19.46 41.82 -11.61
N PRO A 186 -20.81 41.89 -11.54
CA PRO A 186 -21.59 40.81 -10.95
C PRO A 186 -21.51 39.50 -11.75
N ARG A 187 -21.26 39.56 -13.06
CA ARG A 187 -21.08 38.35 -13.89
C ARG A 187 -19.75 37.68 -13.60
N ILE A 188 -18.68 38.47 -13.43
CA ILE A 188 -17.35 37.99 -13.03
C ILE A 188 -17.44 37.33 -11.65
N GLN A 189 -18.05 37.99 -10.66
CA GLN A 189 -18.22 37.45 -9.31
C GLN A 189 -19.03 36.15 -9.29
N ALA A 190 -20.12 36.08 -10.05
CA ALA A 190 -20.90 34.85 -10.18
C ALA A 190 -20.10 33.71 -10.81
N HIS A 191 -19.16 34.01 -11.71
CA HIS A 191 -18.27 33.00 -12.30
C HIS A 191 -17.22 32.52 -11.29
N VAL A 192 -16.61 33.43 -10.52
CA VAL A 192 -15.66 33.10 -9.45
C VAL A 192 -16.32 32.15 -8.44
N LEU A 193 -17.53 32.44 -7.97
CA LEU A 193 -18.25 31.57 -7.03
C LEU A 193 -18.47 30.15 -7.58
N LYS A 194 -18.82 30.01 -8.87
CA LYS A 194 -18.95 28.69 -9.51
C LYS A 194 -17.63 27.94 -9.57
N LEU A 195 -16.53 28.64 -9.86
CA LEU A 195 -15.21 28.03 -9.86
C LEU A 195 -14.77 27.60 -8.45
N GLU A 196 -15.10 28.38 -7.42
CA GLU A 196 -14.83 27.99 -6.03
C GLU A 196 -15.64 26.77 -5.59
N GLU A 197 -16.91 26.69 -5.97
CA GLU A 197 -17.74 25.51 -5.74
C GLU A 197 -17.15 24.27 -6.44
N ARG A 198 -16.76 24.41 -7.71
CA ARG A 198 -16.09 23.34 -8.47
C ARG A 198 -14.77 22.93 -7.83
N ARG A 199 -13.96 23.88 -7.36
CA ARG A 199 -12.71 23.62 -6.61
C ARG A 199 -13.00 22.79 -5.36
N GLY A 200 -14.00 23.19 -4.57
CA GLY A 200 -14.42 22.47 -3.36
C GLY A 200 -14.89 21.04 -3.65
N ALA A 201 -15.65 20.84 -4.73
CA ALA A 201 -16.08 19.53 -5.17
C ALA A 201 -14.87 18.63 -5.54
N ILE A 202 -13.93 19.14 -6.34
CA ILE A 202 -12.72 18.40 -6.72
C ILE A 202 -11.85 18.06 -5.49
N ASP A 203 -11.67 19.00 -4.55
CA ASP A 203 -10.93 18.74 -3.31
C ASP A 203 -11.58 17.64 -2.47
N SER A 204 -12.92 17.61 -2.39
CA SER A 204 -13.65 16.56 -1.67
C SER A 204 -13.47 15.18 -2.32
N GLN A 205 -13.53 15.11 -3.65
CA GLN A 205 -13.31 13.88 -4.41
C GLN A 205 -11.86 13.40 -4.26
N LEU A 206 -10.89 14.32 -4.29
CA LEU A 206 -9.48 13.99 -4.13
C LEU A 206 -9.21 13.39 -2.74
N LYS A 207 -9.82 13.94 -1.68
CA LYS A 207 -9.74 13.37 -0.32
C LYS A 207 -10.33 11.95 -0.26
N ALA A 208 -11.50 11.74 -0.86
CA ALA A 208 -12.14 10.43 -0.88
C ALA A 208 -11.27 9.37 -1.60
N VAL A 209 -10.73 9.71 -2.78
CA VAL A 209 -9.84 8.81 -3.53
C VAL A 209 -8.55 8.52 -2.76
N GLN A 210 -7.97 9.52 -2.09
CA GLN A 210 -6.78 9.31 -1.26
C GLN A 210 -7.03 8.37 -0.07
N GLN A 211 -8.20 8.49 0.56
CA GLN A 211 -8.60 7.59 1.63
C GLN A 211 -8.79 6.16 1.11
N GLU A 212 -9.49 5.99 -0.01
CA GLU A 212 -9.69 4.66 -0.61
C GLU A 212 -8.37 3.98 -0.99
N ILE A 213 -7.42 4.75 -1.56
CA ILE A 213 -6.06 4.27 -1.82
C ILE A 213 -5.37 3.81 -0.51
N GLY A 214 -5.46 4.61 0.55
CA GLY A 214 -4.88 4.27 1.85
C GLY A 214 -5.46 2.99 2.44
N ASP A 215 -6.78 2.84 2.37
CA ASP A 215 -7.49 1.66 2.87
C ASP A 215 -7.10 0.39 2.10
N ARG A 216 -6.96 0.48 0.76
CA ARG A 216 -6.52 -0.64 -0.08
C ARG A 216 -5.07 -1.03 0.18
N ILE A 217 -4.16 -0.07 0.36
CA ILE A 217 -2.77 -0.35 0.73
C ILE A 217 -2.72 -1.07 2.09
N ALA A 218 -3.46 -0.59 3.08
CA ALA A 218 -3.51 -1.21 4.40
C ALA A 218 -4.10 -2.62 4.36
N ALA A 219 -5.14 -2.85 3.56
CA ALA A 219 -5.71 -4.18 3.35
C ALA A 219 -4.72 -5.14 2.67
N ASN A 220 -4.01 -4.67 1.64
CA ASN A 220 -3.02 -5.47 0.93
C ASN A 220 -1.83 -5.84 1.82
N GLU A 221 -1.32 -4.92 2.62
CA GLU A 221 -0.22 -5.20 3.55
C GLU A 221 -0.62 -6.25 4.60
N ARG A 222 -1.84 -6.17 5.14
CA ARG A 222 -2.37 -7.20 6.07
C ARG A 222 -2.40 -8.57 5.41
N LEU A 223 -2.91 -8.64 4.18
CA LEU A 223 -2.93 -9.88 3.41
C LEU A 223 -1.51 -10.39 3.18
N ARG A 224 -0.55 -9.54 2.78
CA ARG A 224 0.84 -9.95 2.53
C ARG A 224 1.50 -10.55 3.76
N VAL A 225 1.38 -9.91 4.93
CA VAL A 225 1.91 -10.44 6.20
C VAL A 225 1.31 -11.81 6.51
N GLU A 226 0.02 -11.99 6.25
CA GLU A 226 -0.66 -13.27 6.42
C GLU A 226 -0.14 -14.33 5.43
N GLN A 227 0.05 -13.98 4.15
CA GLN A 227 0.62 -14.90 3.15
C GLN A 227 2.05 -15.31 3.48
N ASP A 228 2.88 -14.38 3.96
CA ASP A 228 4.26 -14.63 4.35
C ASP A 228 4.32 -15.62 5.53
N LEU A 229 3.48 -15.41 6.54
CA LEU A 229 3.36 -16.33 7.68
C LEU A 229 2.92 -17.73 7.20
N PHE A 230 1.91 -17.81 6.34
CA PHE A 230 1.46 -19.09 5.78
C PHE A 230 2.56 -19.78 4.96
N THR A 231 3.35 -19.02 4.22
CA THR A 231 4.47 -19.55 3.44
C THR A 231 5.56 -20.12 4.35
N GLU A 232 5.89 -19.43 5.45
CA GLU A 232 6.83 -19.92 6.45
C GLU A 232 6.30 -21.18 7.15
N GLN A 233 5.02 -21.18 7.54
CA GLN A 233 4.34 -22.34 8.11
C GLN A 233 4.35 -23.54 7.16
N ALA A 234 4.02 -23.34 5.87
CA ALA A 234 4.03 -24.40 4.87
C ALA A 234 5.44 -24.96 4.64
N HIS A 235 6.45 -24.10 4.62
CA HIS A 235 7.85 -24.52 4.50
C HIS A 235 8.28 -25.41 5.67
N ILE A 236 7.96 -25.01 6.90
CA ILE A 236 8.30 -25.78 8.10
C ILE A 236 7.48 -27.07 8.17
N ALA A 237 6.18 -27.03 7.88
CA ALA A 237 5.34 -28.23 7.79
C ALA A 237 5.91 -29.24 6.78
N GLY A 238 6.36 -28.79 5.61
CA GLY A 238 7.02 -29.64 4.62
C GLY A 238 8.33 -30.26 5.12
N ARG A 239 9.17 -29.48 5.82
CA ARG A 239 10.38 -30.01 6.47
C ARG A 239 10.06 -31.06 7.53
N ILE A 240 8.97 -30.87 8.28
CA ILE A 240 8.50 -31.82 9.29
C ILE A 240 7.99 -33.10 8.63
N SER A 241 7.15 -33.01 7.59
CA SER A 241 6.69 -34.17 6.82
C SER A 241 7.87 -34.98 6.28
N TYR A 242 8.83 -34.30 5.63
CA TYR A 242 10.04 -34.93 5.12
C TYR A 242 10.84 -35.62 6.23
N TYR A 243 11.00 -34.95 7.39
CA TYR A 243 11.69 -35.57 8.53
C TYR A 243 10.94 -36.80 9.04
N LEU A 244 9.60 -36.75 9.17
CA LEU A 244 8.81 -37.87 9.67
C LEU A 244 8.86 -39.07 8.72
N GLU A 245 8.84 -38.84 7.41
CA GLU A 245 8.99 -39.88 6.38
C GLU A 245 10.37 -40.54 6.45
N ASN A 246 11.46 -39.77 6.54
CA ASN A 246 12.83 -40.32 6.55
C ASN A 246 13.25 -40.87 7.93
N ALA A 247 12.78 -40.25 9.01
CA ALA A 247 12.98 -40.79 10.35
C ALA A 247 12.26 -42.13 10.48
N GLN A 248 11.07 -42.33 9.89
CA GLN A 248 10.40 -43.64 9.97
C GLN A 248 11.29 -44.81 9.48
N ALA A 249 12.17 -44.57 8.49
CA ALA A 249 13.13 -45.57 7.98
C ALA A 249 14.25 -45.94 8.97
N VAL A 250 14.63 -45.04 9.89
CA VAL A 250 15.68 -45.28 10.90
C VAL A 250 15.13 -46.03 12.12
N TRP A 251 13.84 -45.86 12.42
CA TRP A 251 13.23 -46.36 13.66
C TRP A 251 12.55 -47.73 13.48
N THR A 252 12.14 -48.08 12.25
CA THR A 252 11.66 -49.44 11.93
C THR A 252 12.75 -50.52 12.01
N CYS A 253 14.03 -50.13 12.09
CA CYS A 253 15.14 -51.05 12.34
C CYS A 253 15.29 -51.42 13.83
N ASN A 254 14.65 -50.68 14.75
CA ASN A 254 14.58 -51.03 16.17
C ASN A 254 13.33 -51.88 16.45
N GLY A 255 13.39 -53.16 16.07
CA GLY A 255 12.60 -54.23 16.69
C GLY A 255 11.09 -54.01 16.77
N PHE A 256 10.38 -54.13 15.65
CA PHE A 256 8.99 -54.58 15.66
C PHE A 256 8.85 -55.73 14.67
N VAL A 257 8.77 -56.96 15.19
CA VAL A 257 8.30 -58.10 14.41
C VAL A 257 6.88 -57.74 13.96
N PRO A 258 6.55 -57.72 12.65
CA PRO A 258 5.16 -57.57 12.27
C PRO A 258 4.43 -58.79 12.81
N VAL A 259 3.51 -58.54 13.74
CA VAL A 259 2.50 -59.50 14.17
C VAL A 259 1.93 -60.15 12.92
N THR A 260 2.08 -61.46 12.85
CA THR A 260 1.45 -62.34 11.87
C THR A 260 -0.03 -62.01 11.77
N TYR A 261 -0.41 -61.24 10.75
CA TYR A 261 -1.72 -61.37 10.12
C TYR A 261 -1.54 -62.24 8.89
N LEU A 262 -1.71 -63.53 9.14
CA LEU A 262 -2.18 -64.51 8.16
C LEU A 262 -3.57 -64.05 7.69
N ILE A 263 -3.61 -63.02 6.84
CA ILE A 263 -4.73 -62.82 5.92
C ILE A 263 -4.50 -63.87 4.83
N MET A 264 -5.08 -65.03 5.07
CA MET A 264 -5.17 -66.10 4.09
C MET A 264 -5.99 -65.56 2.89
N PRO A 265 -5.45 -65.59 1.66
CA PRO A 265 -6.21 -65.13 0.50
C PRO A 265 -7.44 -66.02 0.25
N PRO A 266 -8.59 -65.50 -0.21
CA PRO A 266 -9.83 -66.27 -0.37
C PRO A 266 -9.78 -67.38 -1.44
N TRP A 267 -8.66 -67.57 -2.15
CA TRP A 267 -8.56 -68.44 -3.33
C TRP A 267 -7.82 -69.77 -3.08
N LEU A 268 -7.47 -70.10 -1.84
CA LEU A 268 -6.82 -71.37 -1.48
C LEU A 268 -7.73 -72.40 -0.78
N ARG A 269 -9.06 -72.26 -0.92
CA ARG A 269 -10.03 -73.27 -0.45
C ARG A 269 -10.81 -73.84 -1.64
N THR A 270 -10.19 -74.74 -2.40
CA THR A 270 -10.82 -75.90 -3.10
C THR A 270 -9.79 -76.67 -3.95
N ARG A 271 -9.37 -77.86 -3.50
CA ARG A 271 -9.48 -79.13 -4.24
C ARG A 271 -8.72 -80.27 -3.54
N ALA A 272 -9.44 -81.40 -3.44
CA ALA A 272 -9.00 -82.78 -3.41
C ALA A 272 -8.95 -83.48 -2.04
N GLY A 273 -9.89 -84.40 -1.87
CA GLY A 273 -10.01 -85.36 -0.77
C GLY A 273 -11.39 -85.32 -0.15
#